data_AF-A0A1B6VJA9-F1
#
_entry.id   AF-A0A1B6VJA9-F1
#
_cell.length_a   1.000
_cell.length_b   1.000
_cell.length_c   1.000
_cell.angle_alpha   90.00
_cell.angle_beta   90.00
_cell.angle_gamma   90.00
#
_symmetry.space_group_name_H-M   'P 1'
#
loop_
_entity.id
_entity.type
_entity.pdbx_description
1 polymer ?
#
loop_
_entity_poly.entity_id
_entity_poly.type
_entity_poly.pdbx_seq_one_letter_code
_entity_poly.pdbx_strand_id
1 'polypeptide(L)'
;MFRRIVPALGLALGLGVMSTAAMAQEQSPPPPAAVQGTPGKDFTGVSPANLAGIMNYCVELQYLSYDEGNPALYGLSEKYKATEQTVGNEDYALGTAGFFNSNGKRYYLVAYTNEDDRRAACHNALKAAQPLL
;
A
#
# COMPACT_ATOMS: atom_id res chain seq x y z
N MET A 1 -39.43 40.96 -26.75
CA MET A 1 -38.08 41.34 -27.20
C MET A 1 -37.47 42.27 -26.16
N PHE A 2 -36.36 41.91 -25.52
CA PHE A 2 -35.11 42.68 -25.42
C PHE A 2 -34.16 41.95 -24.44
N ARG A 3 -32.92 41.79 -24.90
CA ARG A 3 -31.84 40.97 -24.33
C ARG A 3 -31.04 41.77 -23.29
N ARG A 4 -30.53 41.01 -22.29
CA ARG A 4 -29.20 41.02 -21.62
C ARG A 4 -28.64 42.37 -21.13
N ILE A 5 -28.02 42.36 -19.94
CA ILE A 5 -26.62 42.73 -19.68
C ILE A 5 -26.32 42.44 -18.18
N VAL A 6 -25.22 41.74 -17.91
CA VAL A 6 -24.49 41.69 -16.63
C VAL A 6 -23.21 42.49 -16.90
N PRO A 7 -22.77 43.44 -16.04
CA PRO A 7 -21.70 43.11 -15.07
C PRO A 7 -21.59 44.03 -13.83
N ALA A 8 -20.89 43.55 -12.80
CA ALA A 8 -19.85 44.26 -12.03
C ALA A 8 -19.58 43.46 -10.73
N LEU A 9 -18.45 42.74 -10.61
CA LEU A 9 -17.22 43.25 -9.99
C LEU A 9 -17.44 43.85 -8.60
N GLY A 10 -17.47 42.98 -7.59
CA GLY A 10 -17.24 43.34 -6.20
C GLY A 10 -15.77 43.09 -5.85
N LEU A 11 -14.96 44.14 -5.86
CA LEU A 11 -13.64 44.18 -5.23
C LEU A 11 -13.80 44.01 -3.72
N ALA A 12 -13.34 42.89 -3.16
CA ALA A 12 -13.19 42.72 -1.71
C ALA A 12 -11.77 43.14 -1.29
N LEU A 13 -11.67 44.33 -0.73
CA LEU A 13 -10.54 44.77 0.09
C LEU A 13 -10.57 44.00 1.42
N GLY A 14 -9.49 43.30 1.73
CA GLY A 14 -9.28 42.66 3.02
C GLY A 14 -7.79 42.64 3.37
N LEU A 15 -7.28 43.77 3.84
CA LEU A 15 -6.00 43.84 4.56
C LEU A 15 -6.23 43.26 5.95
N GLY A 16 -5.50 42.20 6.31
CA GLY A 16 -5.66 41.56 7.61
C GLY A 16 -4.54 40.59 7.98
N VAL A 17 -3.49 41.16 8.58
CA VAL A 17 -2.63 40.59 9.65
C VAL A 17 -1.76 39.37 9.33
N MET A 18 -0.46 39.59 9.58
CA MET A 18 0.63 38.63 9.59
C MET A 18 0.38 37.44 10.53
N SER A 19 0.79 36.25 10.10
CA SER A 19 1.27 35.19 10.99
C SER A 19 2.21 34.29 10.19
N THR A 20 3.50 34.38 10.50
CA THR A 20 4.53 33.45 10.07
C THR A 20 4.27 32.10 10.73
N ALA A 21 3.39 31.29 10.14
CA ALA A 21 3.40 29.85 10.35
C ALA A 21 4.40 29.26 9.36
N ALA A 22 5.68 29.29 9.71
CA ALA A 22 6.65 28.37 9.12
C ALA A 22 6.22 26.96 9.56
N MET A 23 5.37 26.33 8.75
CA MET A 23 5.10 24.91 8.88
C MET A 23 6.44 24.20 8.62
N ALA A 24 7.15 23.86 9.69
CA ALA A 24 8.16 22.82 9.65
C ALA A 24 7.40 21.53 9.35
N GLN A 25 7.13 21.32 8.07
CA GLN A 25 6.72 20.05 7.54
C GLN A 25 7.91 19.14 7.85
N GLU A 26 7.79 18.26 8.85
CA GLU A 26 8.65 17.08 8.95
C GLU A 26 8.42 16.34 7.63
N GLN A 27 9.22 16.68 6.62
CA GLN A 27 9.38 15.87 5.44
C GLN A 27 10.03 14.60 5.96
N SER A 28 9.19 13.62 6.31
CA SER A 28 9.66 12.24 6.42
C SER A 28 10.51 12.00 5.17
N PRO A 29 11.74 11.49 5.32
CA PRO A 29 12.62 11.29 4.18
C PRO A 29 11.83 10.53 3.11
N PRO A 30 11.95 10.94 1.83
CA PRO A 30 11.19 10.30 0.77
C PRO A 30 11.40 8.80 0.88
N PRO A 31 10.33 7.98 0.86
CA PRO A 31 10.47 6.55 0.95
C PRO A 31 11.47 6.08 -0.11
N PRO A 32 12.33 5.09 0.20
CA PRO A 32 13.31 4.59 -0.76
C PRO A 32 12.65 4.33 -2.10
N ALA A 33 13.30 4.75 -3.19
CA ALA A 33 12.84 4.44 -4.53
C ALA A 33 12.68 2.92 -4.62
N ALA A 34 11.44 2.47 -4.80
CA ALA A 34 11.19 1.05 -4.79
C ALA A 34 11.80 0.43 -6.06
N VAL A 35 12.42 -0.73 -5.90
CA VAL A 35 13.30 -1.29 -6.91
C VAL A 35 12.46 -1.87 -8.05
N GLN A 36 12.71 -1.43 -9.28
CA GLN A 36 12.19 -2.08 -10.49
C GLN A 36 12.87 -3.44 -10.67
N GLY A 37 12.08 -4.51 -10.79
CA GLY A 37 12.56 -5.88 -11.00
C GLY A 37 12.12 -6.83 -9.87
N THR A 38 11.54 -7.97 -10.26
CA THR A 38 10.77 -8.87 -9.40
C THR A 38 11.64 -9.65 -8.41
N PRO A 39 11.57 -9.39 -7.10
CA PRO A 39 12.11 -10.26 -6.06
C PRO A 39 10.98 -11.09 -5.46
N GLY A 40 9.95 -11.42 -6.25
CA GLY A 40 8.87 -12.34 -5.87
C GLY A 40 9.35 -13.77 -5.60
N LYS A 41 10.66 -13.99 -5.49
CA LYS A 41 11.30 -15.24 -5.05
C LYS A 41 11.77 -15.16 -3.60
N ASP A 42 12.00 -13.96 -3.06
CA ASP A 42 12.60 -13.77 -1.75
C ASP A 42 11.75 -12.83 -0.88
N PHE A 43 11.00 -13.46 0.03
CA PHE A 43 10.21 -12.80 1.06
C PHE A 43 10.91 -12.83 2.43
N THR A 44 12.23 -13.08 2.47
CA THR A 44 13.00 -13.08 3.71
C THR A 44 12.91 -11.70 4.37
N GLY A 45 12.60 -11.70 5.67
CA GLY A 45 12.49 -10.47 6.46
C GLY A 45 11.24 -9.63 6.17
N VAL A 46 10.33 -10.11 5.32
CA VAL A 46 9.00 -9.48 5.15
C VAL A 46 8.19 -9.71 6.42
N SER A 47 7.55 -8.66 6.93
CA SER A 47 6.79 -8.76 8.18
C SER A 47 5.54 -9.64 8.01
N PRO A 48 5.06 -10.29 9.09
CA PRO A 48 3.83 -11.09 9.04
C PRO A 48 2.61 -10.27 8.58
N ALA A 49 2.52 -9.00 9.00
CA ALA A 49 1.44 -8.12 8.58
C ALA A 49 1.51 -7.80 7.08
N ASN A 50 2.72 -7.59 6.54
CA ASN A 50 2.91 -7.37 5.12
C ASN A 50 2.62 -8.64 4.30
N LEU A 51 3.01 -9.83 4.78
CA LEU A 51 2.62 -11.11 4.17
C LEU A 51 1.09 -11.31 4.17
N ALA A 52 0.40 -10.95 5.27
CA ALA A 52 -1.06 -11.00 5.31
C ALA A 52 -1.69 -10.09 4.24
N GLY A 53 -1.20 -8.85 4.09
CA GLY A 53 -1.64 -7.95 3.03
C GLY A 53 -1.40 -8.53 1.62
N ILE A 54 -0.23 -9.16 1.40
CA ILE A 54 0.09 -9.82 0.12
C ILE A 54 -0.88 -10.97 -0.15
N MET A 55 -1.28 -11.75 0.85
CA MET A 55 -2.30 -12.79 0.67
C MET A 55 -3.65 -12.20 0.26
N ASN A 56 -4.04 -11.07 0.85
CA ASN A 56 -5.24 -10.34 0.43
C ASN A 56 -5.17 -9.93 -1.06
N TYR A 57 -4.07 -9.29 -1.47
CA TYR A 57 -3.80 -8.93 -2.86
C TYR A 57 -3.87 -10.16 -3.81
N CYS A 58 -3.22 -11.26 -3.43
CA CYS A 58 -3.12 -12.45 -4.27
C CYS A 58 -4.47 -13.16 -4.44
N VAL A 59 -5.33 -13.17 -3.42
CA VAL A 59 -6.68 -13.76 -3.51
C VAL A 59 -7.63 -12.83 -4.28
N GLU A 60 -7.62 -11.53 -4.00
CA GLU A 60 -8.47 -10.55 -4.70
C GLU A 60 -8.22 -10.54 -6.21
N LEU A 61 -6.96 -10.69 -6.63
CA LEU A 61 -6.58 -10.76 -8.05
C LEU A 61 -6.54 -12.18 -8.62
N GLN A 62 -7.03 -13.17 -7.86
CA GLN A 62 -7.12 -14.57 -8.29
C GLN A 62 -5.78 -15.19 -8.72
N TYR A 63 -4.68 -14.73 -8.14
CA TYR A 63 -3.35 -15.33 -8.29
C TYR A 63 -3.15 -16.52 -7.35
N LEU A 64 -3.87 -16.55 -6.24
CA LEU A 64 -4.12 -17.74 -5.42
C LEU A 64 -5.62 -18.01 -5.40
N SER A 65 -6.00 -19.27 -5.24
CA SER A 65 -7.40 -19.58 -4.92
C SER A 65 -7.74 -19.12 -3.50
N TYR A 66 -9.04 -18.95 -3.25
CA TYR A 66 -9.57 -18.62 -1.92
C TYR A 66 -9.07 -19.61 -0.86
N ASP A 67 -9.15 -20.91 -1.14
CA ASP A 67 -8.79 -21.98 -0.20
C ASP A 67 -7.28 -22.06 0.06
N GLU A 68 -6.44 -21.62 -0.88
CA GLU A 68 -4.99 -21.56 -0.69
C GLU A 68 -4.55 -20.32 0.09
N GLY A 69 -5.08 -19.15 -0.26
CA GLY A 69 -4.59 -17.87 0.26
C GLY A 69 -5.22 -17.45 1.58
N ASN A 70 -6.52 -17.70 1.77
CA ASN A 70 -7.24 -17.20 2.94
C ASN A 70 -6.83 -17.81 4.28
N PRO A 71 -6.50 -19.12 4.37
CA PRO A 71 -5.98 -19.66 5.63
C PRO A 71 -4.73 -18.91 6.11
N ALA A 72 -3.83 -18.56 5.20
CA ALA A 72 -2.64 -17.79 5.53
C ALA A 72 -2.98 -16.33 5.88
N LEU A 73 -3.85 -15.67 5.10
CA LEU A 73 -4.34 -14.32 5.41
C LEU A 73 -4.93 -14.23 6.81
N TYR A 74 -5.89 -15.10 7.14
CA TYR A 74 -6.59 -15.07 8.42
C TYR A 74 -5.68 -15.48 9.57
N GLY A 75 -4.89 -16.54 9.41
CA GLY A 75 -3.95 -16.99 10.44
C GLY A 75 -2.92 -15.91 10.81
N LEU A 76 -2.33 -15.26 9.81
CA LEU A 76 -1.41 -14.14 10.07
C LEU A 76 -2.14 -12.93 10.66
N SER A 77 -3.34 -12.60 10.17
CA SER A 77 -4.10 -11.45 10.66
C SER A 77 -4.51 -11.61 12.12
N GLU A 78 -4.94 -12.80 12.52
CA GLU A 78 -5.32 -13.11 13.89
C GLU A 78 -4.11 -13.14 14.82
N LYS A 79 -3.04 -13.85 14.43
CA LYS A 79 -1.85 -14.06 15.26
C LYS A 79 -1.02 -12.79 15.46
N TYR A 80 -0.88 -11.98 14.41
CA TYR A 80 -0.02 -10.80 14.42
C TYR A 80 -0.79 -9.49 14.41
N LYS A 81 -2.13 -9.54 14.55
CA LYS A 81 -2.98 -8.35 14.56
C LYS A 81 -2.78 -7.49 13.30
N ALA A 82 -2.65 -8.14 12.14
CA ALA A 82 -2.29 -7.46 10.90
C ALA A 82 -3.35 -6.44 10.45
N THR A 83 -4.63 -6.69 10.77
CA THR A 83 -5.76 -5.82 10.42
C THR A 83 -6.26 -4.98 11.60
N GLU A 84 -5.81 -5.27 12.81
CA GLU A 84 -6.17 -4.53 14.03
C GLU A 84 -5.24 -3.34 14.20
N GLN A 85 -5.66 -2.15 13.78
CA GLN A 85 -5.13 -0.91 14.33
C GLN A 85 -6.22 0.14 14.38
N THR A 86 -6.31 0.83 15.51
CA THR A 86 -7.10 2.07 15.70
C THR A 86 -6.76 3.16 14.68
N VAL A 87 -5.67 3.00 13.91
CA VAL A 87 -5.17 3.89 12.84
C VAL A 87 -4.85 3.18 11.52
N GLY A 88 -5.05 1.85 11.42
CA GLY A 88 -4.65 1.01 10.27
C GLY A 88 -3.19 0.56 10.30
N ASN A 89 -2.88 -0.65 9.82
CA ASN A 89 -1.53 -1.21 9.79
C ASN A 89 -0.87 -0.93 8.43
N GLU A 90 0.20 -0.12 8.42
CA GLU A 90 0.87 0.30 7.18
C GLU A 90 1.44 -0.90 6.40
N ASP A 91 2.05 -1.87 7.08
CA ASP A 91 2.64 -3.04 6.44
C ASP A 91 1.58 -3.91 5.74
N TYR A 92 0.43 -4.10 6.40
CA TYR A 92 -0.72 -4.78 5.80
C TYR A 92 -1.24 -4.00 4.59
N ALA A 93 -1.41 -2.68 4.72
CA ALA A 93 -1.89 -1.84 3.62
C ALA A 93 -0.93 -1.85 2.40
N LEU A 94 0.38 -1.81 2.65
CA LEU A 94 1.40 -1.97 1.62
C LEU A 94 1.29 -3.32 0.92
N GLY A 95 1.08 -4.40 1.69
CA GLY A 95 0.91 -5.75 1.16
C GLY A 95 -0.32 -5.86 0.25
N THR A 96 -1.45 -5.31 0.69
CA THR A 96 -2.70 -5.27 -0.08
C THR A 96 -2.55 -4.47 -1.36
N ALA A 97 -1.71 -3.43 -1.37
CA ALA A 97 -1.37 -2.68 -2.58
C ALA A 97 -0.33 -3.39 -3.48
N GLY A 98 0.08 -4.61 -3.14
CA GLY A 98 1.05 -5.39 -3.89
C GLY A 98 2.48 -4.89 -3.73
N PHE A 99 2.81 -4.28 -2.60
CA PHE A 99 4.19 -3.92 -2.22
C PHE A 99 4.68 -4.78 -1.07
N PHE A 100 5.98 -5.00 -1.03
CA PHE A 100 6.61 -5.62 0.13
C PHE A 100 7.98 -5.08 0.43
N ASN A 101 8.34 -5.10 1.71
CA ASN A 101 9.67 -4.69 2.17
C ASN A 101 10.49 -5.94 2.52
N SER A 102 11.57 -6.19 1.77
CA SER A 102 12.53 -7.26 2.04
C SER A 102 13.92 -6.66 2.19
N ASN A 103 14.62 -7.00 3.28
CA ASN A 103 15.96 -6.51 3.58
C ASN A 103 16.13 -4.98 3.47
N GLY A 104 15.13 -4.22 3.96
CA GLY A 104 15.14 -2.75 3.93
C GLY A 104 14.88 -2.12 2.56
N LYS A 105 14.53 -2.91 1.54
CA LYS A 105 14.15 -2.44 0.21
C LYS A 105 12.68 -2.71 -0.06
N ARG A 106 12.01 -1.73 -0.68
CA ARG A 106 10.62 -1.87 -1.12
C ARG A 106 10.57 -2.38 -2.55
N TYR A 107 9.66 -3.31 -2.77
CA TYR A 107 9.51 -4.04 -4.02
C TYR A 107 8.05 -4.06 -4.49
N TYR A 108 7.87 -4.27 -5.80
CA TYR A 108 6.58 -4.23 -6.47
C TYR A 108 6.18 -5.61 -7.01
N LEU A 109 5.00 -6.10 -6.59
CA LEU A 109 4.29 -7.18 -7.28
C LEU A 109 3.51 -6.64 -8.49
N VAL A 110 2.99 -5.41 -8.39
CA VAL A 110 2.07 -4.78 -9.35
C VAL A 110 2.73 -4.31 -10.64
N ALA A 111 4.03 -3.99 -10.62
CA ALA A 111 4.53 -3.00 -11.56
C ALA A 111 5.02 -3.57 -12.91
N TYR A 112 5.65 -4.76 -12.98
CA TYR A 112 6.39 -5.15 -14.21
C TYR A 112 6.52 -6.66 -14.47
N THR A 113 5.56 -7.43 -13.99
CA THR A 113 5.50 -8.89 -14.17
C THR A 113 4.48 -9.23 -15.24
N ASN A 114 4.74 -10.26 -16.05
CA ASN A 114 3.62 -10.92 -16.74
C ASN A 114 2.73 -11.61 -15.68
N GLU A 115 1.55 -12.10 -16.07
CA GLU A 115 0.64 -12.73 -15.11
C GLU A 115 1.27 -13.94 -14.40
N ASP A 116 2.06 -14.75 -15.12
CA ASP A 116 2.70 -15.94 -14.59
C ASP A 116 3.70 -15.59 -13.48
N ASP A 117 4.47 -14.52 -13.64
CA ASP A 117 5.40 -14.02 -12.63
C ASP A 117 4.66 -13.55 -11.37
N ARG A 118 3.46 -12.95 -11.50
CA ARG A 118 2.63 -12.57 -10.34
C ARG A 118 2.10 -13.80 -9.60
N ARG A 119 1.62 -14.80 -10.33
CA ARG A 119 1.17 -16.08 -9.75
C ARG A 119 2.32 -16.76 -9.01
N ALA A 120 3.49 -16.87 -9.64
CA ALA A 120 4.68 -17.43 -9.02
C ALA A 120 5.08 -16.68 -7.75
N ALA A 121 5.06 -15.34 -7.78
CA ALA A 121 5.36 -14.52 -6.61
C ALA A 121 4.35 -14.73 -5.47
N CYS A 122 3.05 -14.81 -5.78
CA CYS A 122 2.01 -15.10 -4.81
C CYS A 122 2.18 -16.48 -4.16
N HIS A 123 2.54 -17.52 -4.93
CA HIS A 123 2.85 -18.83 -4.35
C HIS A 123 4.12 -18.81 -3.48
N ASN A 124 5.14 -18.02 -3.82
CA ASN A 124 6.32 -17.87 -2.98
C ASN A 124 6.02 -17.09 -1.69
N ALA A 125 5.17 -16.07 -1.74
CA ALA A 125 4.67 -15.37 -0.56
C ALA A 125 3.90 -16.32 0.36
N LEU A 126 3.05 -17.19 -0.20
CA LEU A 126 2.34 -18.22 0.56
C LEU A 126 3.31 -19.18 1.27
N LYS A 127 4.35 -19.66 0.56
CA LYS A 127 5.40 -20.50 1.18
C LYS A 127 6.13 -19.78 2.32
N ALA A 128 6.38 -18.48 2.18
CA ALA A 128 7.01 -17.67 3.22
C ALA A 128 6.08 -17.44 4.43
N ALA A 129 4.77 -17.40 4.21
CA ALA A 129 3.77 -17.26 5.27
C ALA A 129 3.57 -18.55 6.09
N GLN A 130 3.65 -19.73 5.46
CA GLN A 130 3.41 -21.03 6.10
C GLN A 130 4.15 -21.27 7.44
N PRO A 131 5.46 -20.99 7.59
CA PRO A 131 6.15 -21.21 8.87
C PRO A 131 5.74 -20.23 9.98
N LEU A 132 4.94 -19.21 9.67
CA LEU A 132 4.49 -18.17 10.60
C LEU A 132 3.06 -18.39 11.10
N LEU A 133 2.30 -19.30 10.50
CA LEU A 133 0.97 -19.71 10.97
C LEU A 133 1.10 -20.44 12.31
#